data_AF-A0A972Y2U7-F1
#
_entry.id   AF-A0A972Y2U7-F1
#
_cell.length_a   1.000
_cell.length_b   1.000
_cell.length_c   1.000
_cell.angle_alpha   90.00
_cell.angle_beta   90.00
_cell.angle_gamma   90.00
#
_symmetry.space_group_name_H-M   'P 1'
#
loop_
_entity.id
_entity.type
_entity.pdbx_description
1 polymer ?
#
loop_
_entity_poly.entity_id
_entity_poly.type
_entity_poly.pdbx_seq_one_letter_code
_entity_poly.pdbx_strand_id
1 'polypeptide(L)' 'MTTTSKIIYTKTDEAPALATHSFLPIVKAFTSTSGITVETKDISLAARIIANFPDFL' A
#
# COMPACT_ATOMS: atom_id res chain seq x y z
N MET A 1 12.04 -17.67 -15.03
CA MET A 1 10.98 -16.66 -14.82
C MET A 1 11.63 -15.44 -14.22
N THR A 2 11.50 -14.26 -14.83
CA THR A 2 11.97 -13.01 -14.26
C THR A 2 11.17 -12.69 -13.01
N THR A 3 11.80 -12.67 -11.84
CA THR A 3 11.17 -12.24 -10.60
C THR A 3 10.95 -10.74 -10.65
N THR A 4 9.72 -10.31 -10.86
CA THR A 4 9.32 -8.89 -10.79
C THR A 4 9.62 -8.37 -9.39
N SER A 5 10.48 -7.34 -9.30
CA SER A 5 10.81 -6.72 -8.02
C SER A 5 9.58 -6.02 -7.44
N LYS A 6 9.29 -6.26 -6.16
CA LYS A 6 8.09 -5.77 -5.48
C LYS A 6 8.44 -4.76 -4.39
N ILE A 7 7.75 -3.62 -4.42
CA ILE A 7 7.76 -2.61 -3.35
C ILE A 7 6.45 -2.72 -2.58
N ILE A 8 6.53 -2.75 -1.26
CA ILE A 8 5.38 -2.66 -0.37
C ILE A 8 5.26 -1.21 0.12
N TYR A 9 4.16 -0.56 -0.23
CA TYR A 9 3.81 0.79 0.20
C TYR A 9 2.79 0.72 1.34
N THR A 10 3.16 1.17 2.53
CA THR A 10 2.26 1.11 3.69
C THR A 10 1.18 2.19 3.61
N LYS A 11 -0.09 1.79 3.71
CA LYS A 11 -1.18 2.73 4.02
C LYS A 11 -1.23 2.89 5.53
N THR A 12 -1.14 4.13 5.98
CA THR A 12 -1.09 4.52 7.39
C THR A 12 -2.26 5.44 7.70
N ASP A 13 -2.16 6.20 8.79
CA ASP A 13 -3.20 7.09 9.28
C ASP A 13 -2.91 8.57 8.96
N GLU A 14 -3.87 9.45 9.28
CA GLU A 14 -3.75 10.91 9.34
C GLU A 14 -3.15 11.58 8.08
N ALA A 15 -2.23 12.55 8.26
CA ALA A 15 -1.65 13.30 7.16
C ALA A 15 -0.90 12.41 6.15
N PRO A 16 -0.10 11.40 6.57
CA PRO A 16 0.52 10.47 5.63
C PRO A 16 -0.46 9.65 4.77
N ALA A 17 -1.65 9.31 5.31
CA ALA A 17 -2.70 8.64 4.53
C ALA A 17 -3.19 9.54 3.39
N LEU A 18 -3.47 10.80 3.69
CA LEU A 18 -3.89 11.80 2.70
C LEU A 18 -2.82 12.03 1.63
N ALA A 19 -1.55 12.14 2.03
CA ALA A 19 -0.45 12.26 1.08
C ALA A 19 -0.34 11.04 0.16
N THR A 20 -0.56 9.83 0.69
CA THR A 20 -0.54 8.58 -0.07
C THR A 20 -1.58 8.57 -1.19
N HIS A 21 -2.78 9.12 -0.96
CA HIS A 21 -3.82 9.21 -1.99
C HIS A 21 -3.39 10.03 -3.22
N SER A 22 -2.58 11.07 -3.01
CA SER A 22 -2.03 11.89 -4.10
C SER A 22 -0.77 11.28 -4.72
N PHE A 23 0.15 10.78 -3.88
CA PHE A 23 1.50 10.42 -4.31
C PHE A 23 1.63 8.99 -4.85
N LEU A 24 0.88 8.03 -4.31
CA LEU A 24 0.96 6.63 -4.73
C LEU A 24 0.65 6.41 -6.22
N PRO A 25 -0.35 7.06 -6.84
CA PRO A 25 -0.57 6.96 -8.29
C PRO A 25 0.65 7.40 -9.11
N ILE A 26 1.35 8.44 -8.67
CA ILE A 26 2.55 8.97 -9.34
C ILE A 26 3.67 7.93 -9.24
N VAL A 27 3.94 7.39 -8.05
CA VAL A 27 4.96 6.35 -7.85
C VAL A 27 4.70 5.13 -8.73
N LYS A 28 3.45 4.66 -8.81
CA LYS A 28 3.06 3.53 -9.67
C LYS A 28 3.29 3.82 -11.15
N ALA A 29 2.94 5.01 -11.62
CA ALA A 29 3.14 5.40 -13.02
C ALA A 29 4.63 5.35 -13.40
N PHE A 30 5.50 5.92 -12.57
CA PHE A 30 6.95 5.96 -12.82
C PHE A 30 7.62 4.58 -12.73
N THR A 31 7.17 3.72 -11.81
CA THR A 31 7.77 2.39 -11.60
C THR A 31 7.31 1.34 -12.60
N SER A 32 6.18 1.58 -13.29
CA SER A 32 5.59 0.63 -14.24
C SER A 32 6.51 0.24 -15.40
N THR A 33 7.31 1.18 -15.91
CA THR A 33 8.24 0.97 -17.03
C THR A 33 9.49 0.18 -16.65
N SER A 34 9.77 0.08 -15.34
CA SER A 34 10.98 -0.54 -14.81
C SER A 34 10.76 -2.00 -14.36
N GLY A 35 9.58 -2.57 -14.62
CA GLY A 35 9.23 -3.91 -14.15
C GLY A 35 9.17 -4.01 -12.63
N ILE A 36 8.83 -2.92 -11.94
CA ILE A 36 8.66 -2.87 -10.49
C ILE A 36 7.18 -2.79 -10.18
N THR A 37 6.69 -3.69 -9.31
CA THR A 37 5.30 -3.66 -8.85
C THR A 37 5.21 -3.01 -7.48
N VAL A 38 4.29 -2.04 -7.32
CA VAL A 38 4.03 -1.38 -6.04
C VAL A 38 2.68 -1.85 -5.49
N GLU A 39 2.72 -2.64 -4.42
CA GLU A 39 1.55 -3.14 -3.71
C GLU A 39 1.36 -2.40 -2.39
N THR A 40 0.12 -2.25 -1.94
CA THR A 40 -0.16 -1.60 -0.67
C THR A 40 -0.43 -2.62 0.43
N LYS A 41 0.13 -2.40 1.62
CA LYS A 41 -0.30 -3.06 2.84
C LYS A 41 -0.90 -2.03 3.80
N ASP A 42 -2.12 -2.28 4.25
CA ASP A 42 -2.78 -1.42 5.21
C ASP A 42 -2.33 -1.76 6.63
N ILE A 43 -1.69 -0.79 7.28
CA ILE A 43 -1.24 -0.87 8.68
C ILE A 43 -1.86 0.24 9.53
N SER A 44 -2.89 0.92 9.00
CA SER A 44 -3.66 1.91 9.74
C SER A 44 -4.19 1.33 11.04
N LEU A 45 -4.44 2.19 12.02
CA LEU A 45 -5.05 1.78 13.29
C LEU A 45 -6.36 1.01 13.04
N ALA A 46 -7.22 1.53 12.16
CA ALA A 46 -8.49 0.89 11.83
C ALA A 46 -8.30 -0.49 11.20
N ALA A 47 -7.41 -0.63 10.22
CA ALA A 47 -7.13 -1.92 9.59
C ALA A 47 -6.59 -2.94 10.58
N ARG A 48 -5.73 -2.52 11.52
CA ARG A 48 -5.22 -3.40 12.58
C ARG A 48 -6.31 -3.81 13.56
N ILE A 49 -7.23 -2.94 13.92
CA ILE A 49 -8.39 -3.30 14.74
C ILE A 49 -9.22 -4.36 14.00
N ILE A 50 -9.63 -4.08 12.75
CA ILE A 50 -10.44 -5.00 11.93
C ILE A 50 -9.77 -6.37 11.79
N ALA A 51 -8.45 -6.40 11.55
CA ALA A 51 -7.71 -7.65 11.40
C ALA A 51 -7.70 -8.56 12.65
N ASN A 52 -7.97 -8.01 13.84
CA ASN A 52 -8.06 -8.79 15.08
C ASN A 52 -9.46 -9.37 15.36
N PHE A 53 -10.48 -8.99 14.58
CA PHE A 53 -11.86 -9.47 14.77
C PHE A 53 -12.40 -10.18 13.51
N PRO A 54 -11.72 -11.21 12.98
CA PRO A 54 -12.13 -11.88 11.74
C PRO A 54 -13.45 -12.65 11.90
N ASP A 55 -13.82 -13.09 13.11
CA ASP A 55 -15.05 -13.85 13.34
C ASP A 55 -16.30 -12.96 13.40
N PHE A 56 -16.13 -11.64 13.44
CA PHE A 56 -17.22 -10.67 13.61
C PHE A 56 -17.52 -9.84 12.36
N LEU A 57 -16.75 -10.01 11.27
CA LEU A 57 -16.78 -9.18 10.05
C LEU A 57 -16.60 -9.99 8.76
#